data_AF-A0A5C7Q9B6-F1
#
_entry.id   AF-A0A5C7Q9B6-F1
#
_cell.length_a   1.000
_cell.length_b   1.000
_cell.length_c   1.000
_cell.angle_alpha   90.00
_cell.angle_beta   90.00
_cell.angle_gamma   90.00
#
_symmetry.space_group_name_H-M   'P 1'
#
loop_
_entity.id
_entity.type
_entity.pdbx_description
1 polymer ?
#
loop_
_entity_poly.entity_id
_entity_poly.type
_entity_poly.pdbx_seq_one_letter_code
_entity_poly.pdbx_strand_id
1 'polypeptide(L)'
;MVHIELYRGFDISLNTESGAFVAIGSAYDTQSTHSSLNAARRAVDDFIKANVIFEPFDIYKTGGYGGNGMWQAHRVVGIRKDGAFVLEKDGNRWQLSSYDEKEFSITPPDPAKVEQIAQLTQRIGELQDQRRAIEGELNDAGGQWAKDARGKYAELINK
;
A
#
# COMPACT_ATOMS: atom_id res chain seq x y z
N MET A 1 -42.75 4.54 4.29
CA MET A 1 -41.47 4.28 4.98
C MET A 1 -40.62 5.53 4.92
N VAL A 2 -39.76 5.74 5.93
CA VAL A 2 -38.81 6.87 6.00
C VAL A 2 -37.40 6.30 6.01
N HIS A 3 -36.57 6.62 5.02
CA HIS A 3 -35.18 6.20 4.98
C HIS A 3 -34.39 6.84 6.12
N ILE A 4 -33.56 6.05 6.80
CA ILE A 4 -32.73 6.51 7.92
C ILE A 4 -31.26 6.58 7.48
N GLU A 5 -30.71 5.46 7.01
CA GLU A 5 -29.29 5.37 6.64
C GLU A 5 -28.99 4.19 5.72
N LEU A 6 -27.83 4.26 5.07
CA LEU A 6 -27.16 3.13 4.43
C LEU A 6 -26.10 2.55 5.37
N TYR A 7 -26.35 1.37 5.93
CA TYR A 7 -25.47 0.71 6.89
C TYR A 7 -24.83 -0.55 6.28
N ARG A 8 -23.53 -0.53 6.00
CA ARG A 8 -22.76 -1.66 5.42
C ARG A 8 -23.41 -2.25 4.15
N GLY A 9 -24.00 -1.39 3.32
CA GLY A 9 -24.69 -1.80 2.08
C GLY A 9 -26.14 -2.26 2.27
N PHE A 10 -26.70 -2.11 3.47
CA PHE A 10 -28.12 -2.33 3.76
C PHE A 10 -28.84 -1.00 3.96
N ASP A 11 -29.96 -0.83 3.28
CA ASP A 11 -30.86 0.31 3.49
C ASP A 11 -31.68 0.07 4.76
N ILE A 12 -31.56 0.98 5.73
CA ILE A 12 -32.37 0.95 6.95
C ILE A 12 -33.42 2.06 6.87
N SER A 13 -34.69 1.68 7.02
CA SER A 13 -35.84 2.59 6.99
C SER A 13 -36.76 2.37 8.18
N LEU A 14 -37.43 3.42 8.65
CA LEU A 14 -38.51 3.34 9.63
C LEU A 14 -39.85 3.17 8.92
N ASN A 15 -40.59 2.12 9.26
CA ASN A 15 -42.00 2.00 8.93
C ASN A 15 -42.80 2.84 9.94
N THR A 16 -43.33 3.97 9.50
CA THR A 16 -44.08 4.92 10.33
C THR A 16 -45.43 4.40 10.81
N GLU A 17 -45.99 3.37 10.17
CA GLU A 17 -47.27 2.77 10.58
C GLU A 17 -47.09 1.79 11.73
N SER A 18 -46.06 0.94 11.66
CA SER A 18 -45.76 -0.07 12.69
C SER A 18 -44.74 0.39 13.74
N GLY A 19 -44.05 1.50 13.49
CA GLY A 19 -42.92 1.96 14.31
C GLY A 19 -41.67 1.07 14.20
N ALA A 20 -41.66 0.09 13.29
CA ALA A 20 -40.57 -0.87 13.17
C ALA A 20 -39.48 -0.40 12.19
N PHE A 21 -38.23 -0.76 12.48
CA PHE A 21 -37.08 -0.53 11.61
C PHE A 21 -36.93 -1.72 10.66
N VAL A 22 -36.84 -1.43 9.37
CA VAL A 22 -36.69 -2.43 8.30
C VAL A 22 -35.30 -2.27 7.69
N ALA A 23 -34.52 -3.34 7.68
CA ALA A 23 -33.23 -3.42 6.99
C ALA A 23 -33.38 -4.25 5.72
N ILE A 24 -32.98 -3.69 4.58
CA ILE A 24 -33.07 -4.33 3.26
C ILE A 24 -31.67 -4.42 2.66
N GLY A 25 -31.23 -5.63 2.33
CA GLY A 25 -29.98 -5.88 1.63
C GLY A 25 -30.26 -6.30 0.20
N SER A 26 -30.40 -5.34 -0.72
CA SER A 26 -30.76 -5.61 -2.12
C SER A 26 -29.79 -6.56 -2.83
N ALA A 27 -28.48 -6.46 -2.51
CA ALA A 27 -27.46 -7.35 -3.05
C ALA A 27 -27.54 -8.80 -2.54
N TYR A 28 -28.29 -9.03 -1.45
CA TYR A 28 -28.39 -10.31 -0.75
C TYR A 28 -29.82 -10.87 -0.74
N ASP A 29 -30.76 -10.20 -1.42
CA ASP A 29 -32.19 -10.52 -1.45
C ASP A 29 -32.77 -10.84 -0.06
N THR A 30 -32.45 -9.99 0.92
CA THR A 30 -32.84 -10.21 2.31
C THR A 30 -33.49 -8.97 2.91
N GLN A 31 -34.48 -9.21 3.78
CA GLN A 31 -35.17 -8.18 4.53
C GLN A 31 -35.40 -8.66 5.97
N SER A 32 -35.20 -7.76 6.93
CA SER A 32 -35.55 -8.03 8.33
C SER A 32 -36.17 -6.81 9.01
N THR A 33 -37.02 -7.07 10.00
CA THR A 33 -37.78 -6.03 10.71
C THR A 33 -37.50 -6.11 12.21
N HIS A 34 -37.25 -4.97 12.85
CA HIS A 34 -36.76 -4.88 14.23
C HIS A 34 -37.40 -3.73 14.99
N SER A 35 -37.46 -3.84 16.32
CA SER A 35 -38.07 -2.83 17.20
C SER A 35 -37.23 -1.57 17.41
N SER A 36 -35.94 -1.59 17.03
CA SER A 36 -35.04 -0.44 17.20
C SER A 36 -33.97 -0.40 16.12
N LEU A 37 -33.41 0.79 15.88
CA LEU A 37 -32.31 0.99 14.94
C LEU A 37 -31.07 0.13 15.28
N ASN A 38 -30.73 0.02 16.57
CA ASN A 38 -29.59 -0.78 17.02
C ASN A 38 -29.80 -2.28 16.80
N ALA A 39 -31.04 -2.77 16.98
CA ALA A 39 -31.37 -4.16 16.68
C ALA A 39 -31.27 -4.44 15.17
N ALA A 40 -31.74 -3.52 14.33
CA ALA A 40 -31.58 -3.62 12.87
C ALA A 40 -30.11 -3.68 12.45
N ARG A 41 -29.25 -2.77 12.96
CA ARG A 41 -27.80 -2.79 12.70
C ARG A 41 -27.14 -4.09 13.14
N ARG A 42 -27.48 -4.59 14.34
CA ARG A 42 -26.96 -5.86 14.85
C ARG A 42 -27.37 -7.04 13.96
N ALA A 43 -28.60 -7.05 13.47
CA ALA A 43 -29.07 -8.09 12.56
C ALA A 43 -28.31 -8.07 11.23
N VAL A 44 -27.99 -6.87 10.70
CA VAL A 44 -27.11 -6.72 9.53
C VAL A 44 -25.72 -7.28 9.81
N ASP A 45 -25.12 -6.92 10.95
CA ASP A 45 -23.79 -7.43 11.33
C ASP A 45 -23.78 -8.96 11.46
N ASP A 46 -24.79 -9.55 12.08
CA ASP A 46 -24.89 -11.00 12.29
C ASP A 46 -25.20 -11.72 10.97
N PHE A 47 -26.02 -11.13 10.10
CA PHE A 47 -26.23 -11.64 8.74
C PHE A 47 -24.93 -11.67 7.94
N ILE A 48 -24.16 -10.57 7.95
CA ILE A 48 -22.88 -10.48 7.25
C ILE A 48 -21.90 -11.54 7.78
N LYS A 49 -21.78 -11.69 9.11
CA LYS A 49 -20.89 -12.71 9.70
C LYS A 49 -21.28 -14.13 9.30
N ALA A 50 -22.58 -14.42 9.18
CA ALA A 50 -23.07 -15.76 8.89
C ALA A 50 -23.04 -16.11 7.39
N ASN A 51 -23.18 -15.11 6.51
CA ASN A 51 -23.42 -15.34 5.09
C ASN A 51 -22.31 -14.80 4.17
N VAL A 52 -21.48 -13.86 4.64
CA VAL A 52 -20.35 -13.35 3.86
C VAL A 52 -19.11 -14.15 4.21
N ILE A 53 -18.74 -15.06 3.33
CA ILE A 53 -17.43 -15.71 3.39
C ILE A 53 -16.42 -14.68 2.92
N PHE A 54 -15.56 -14.22 3.84
CA PHE A 54 -14.42 -13.42 3.44
C PHE A 54 -13.44 -14.30 2.69
N GLU A 55 -13.26 -14.03 1.39
CA GLU A 55 -12.24 -14.68 0.58
C GLU A 55 -10.92 -13.92 0.72
N PRO A 56 -9.86 -14.56 1.27
CA PRO A 56 -8.57 -13.90 1.38
C PRO A 56 -8.01 -13.55 0.00
N PHE A 57 -7.44 -12.36 -0.13
CA PHE A 57 -6.85 -11.85 -1.37
C PHE A 57 -5.49 -11.21 -1.09
N ASP A 58 -4.70 -11.01 -2.14
CA ASP A 58 -3.36 -10.46 -2.02
C ASP A 58 -3.34 -8.98 -2.38
N ILE A 59 -2.55 -8.21 -1.64
CA ILE A 59 -2.18 -6.84 -1.99
C ILE A 59 -0.68 -6.73 -2.16
N TYR A 60 -0.24 -5.83 -3.03
CA TYR A 60 1.14 -5.69 -3.46
C TYR A 60 1.60 -4.26 -3.16
N LYS A 61 2.73 -4.12 -2.46
CA LYS A 61 3.30 -2.80 -2.19
C LYS A 61 3.90 -2.20 -3.47
N THR A 62 3.42 -1.03 -3.87
CA THR A 62 3.81 -0.32 -5.10
C THR A 62 4.97 0.66 -4.89
N GLY A 63 5.30 1.02 -3.64
CA GLY A 63 6.28 2.07 -3.31
C GLY A 63 7.47 1.61 -2.47
N GLY A 64 8.67 2.00 -2.93
CA GLY A 64 9.97 1.84 -2.24
C GLY A 64 11.13 1.88 -3.24
N TYR A 65 11.73 3.05 -3.47
CA TYR A 65 12.96 3.14 -4.26
C TYR A 65 14.09 2.45 -3.49
N GLY A 66 14.53 1.28 -4.00
CA GLY A 66 15.70 0.56 -3.51
C GLY A 66 15.41 -0.36 -2.32
N GLY A 67 15.38 -1.67 -2.59
CA GLY A 67 15.64 -2.71 -1.59
C GLY A 67 14.42 -3.50 -1.10
N ASN A 68 14.45 -4.81 -1.39
CA ASN A 68 13.75 -5.89 -0.68
C ASN A 68 12.35 -5.58 -0.13
N GLY A 69 11.36 -5.36 -1.01
CA GLY A 69 9.98 -5.14 -0.55
C GLY A 69 8.98 -4.73 -1.61
N MET A 70 9.44 -4.22 -2.75
CA MET A 70 8.56 -3.85 -3.86
C MET A 70 7.88 -5.09 -4.43
N TRP A 71 6.57 -5.01 -4.66
CA TRP A 71 5.76 -6.11 -5.20
C TRP A 71 5.68 -7.36 -4.32
N GLN A 72 6.06 -7.28 -3.04
CA GLN A 72 5.77 -8.37 -2.11
C GLN A 72 4.25 -8.49 -1.92
N ALA A 73 3.75 -9.71 -2.10
CA ALA A 73 2.37 -10.04 -1.81
C ALA A 73 2.15 -10.08 -0.28
N HIS A 74 1.11 -9.40 0.16
CA HIS A 74 0.60 -9.46 1.52
C HIS A 74 -0.81 -10.05 1.49
N ARG A 75 -1.00 -11.18 2.17
CA ARG A 75 -2.29 -11.87 2.22
C ARG A 75 -3.23 -11.15 3.17
N VAL A 76 -4.30 -10.57 2.66
CA VAL A 76 -5.41 -10.03 3.46
C VAL A 76 -6.30 -11.20 3.86
N VAL A 77 -6.44 -11.45 5.17
CA VAL A 77 -7.26 -12.53 5.76
C VAL A 77 -8.50 -12.02 6.47
N GLY A 78 -8.70 -10.71 6.52
CA GLY A 78 -9.93 -10.11 7.01
C GLY A 78 -9.92 -8.59 6.94
N ILE A 79 -11.08 -8.00 7.19
CA ILE A 79 -11.29 -6.56 7.26
C ILE A 79 -11.94 -6.25 8.60
N ARG A 80 -11.36 -5.33 9.36
CA ARG A 80 -11.89 -4.88 10.65
C ARG A 80 -13.11 -3.98 10.46
N LYS A 81 -13.85 -3.75 11.54
CA LYS A 81 -15.03 -2.86 11.56
C LYS A 81 -14.76 -1.42 11.12
N ASP A 82 -13.51 -0.96 11.26
CA ASP A 82 -13.02 0.37 10.88
C ASP A 82 -12.49 0.42 9.44
N GLY A 83 -12.59 -0.68 8.69
CA GLY A 83 -12.10 -0.78 7.31
C GLY A 83 -10.63 -1.16 7.19
N ALA A 84 -9.90 -1.30 8.31
CA ALA A 84 -8.49 -1.69 8.28
C ALA A 84 -8.31 -3.16 7.89
N PHE A 85 -7.32 -3.45 7.04
CA PHE A 85 -7.01 -4.82 6.62
C PHE A 85 -6.22 -5.57 7.68
N VAL A 86 -6.53 -6.85 7.83
CA VAL A 86 -5.76 -7.81 8.63
C VAL A 86 -4.94 -8.65 7.68
N LEU A 87 -3.62 -8.56 7.81
CA LEU A 87 -2.66 -9.25 6.99
C LEU A 87 -2.11 -10.47 7.72
N GLU A 88 -1.78 -11.53 6.98
CA GLU A 88 -1.13 -12.73 7.50
C GLU A 88 0.18 -12.99 6.75
N LYS A 89 1.26 -13.26 7.50
CA LYS A 89 2.52 -13.76 6.97
C LYS A 89 3.16 -14.69 8.00
N ASP A 90 3.59 -15.86 7.55
CA ASP A 90 4.27 -16.85 8.39
C ASP A 90 3.47 -17.21 9.67
N GLY A 91 2.13 -17.24 9.57
CA GLY A 91 1.22 -17.52 10.69
C GLY A 91 1.02 -16.36 11.68
N ASN A 92 1.74 -15.25 11.51
CA ASN A 92 1.56 -14.04 12.30
C ASN A 92 0.57 -13.10 11.61
N ARG A 93 -0.30 -12.50 12.43
CA ARG A 93 -1.29 -11.53 11.97
C ARG A 93 -0.94 -10.13 12.41
N TRP A 94 -0.99 -9.17 11.49
CA TRP A 94 -0.86 -7.76 11.81
C TRP A 94 -1.91 -6.94 11.08
N GLN A 95 -2.10 -5.71 11.56
CA GLN A 95 -3.03 -4.76 10.97
C GLN A 95 -2.29 -3.83 10.02
N LEU A 96 -2.89 -3.58 8.86
CA LEU A 96 -2.56 -2.44 8.02
C LEU A 96 -3.46 -1.28 8.44
N SER A 97 -2.88 -0.23 9.03
CA SER A 97 -3.62 0.90 9.61
C SER A 97 -4.47 1.65 8.58
N SER A 98 -3.99 1.76 7.35
CA SER A 98 -4.69 2.39 6.23
C SER A 98 -4.22 1.77 4.91
N TYR A 99 -5.18 1.39 4.07
CA TYR A 99 -4.90 1.04 2.67
C TYR A 99 -4.91 2.33 1.83
N ASP A 100 -3.81 2.59 1.11
CA ASP A 100 -3.68 3.67 0.14
C ASP A 100 -3.31 3.06 -1.22
N GLU A 101 -4.12 3.31 -2.24
CA GLU A 101 -3.89 2.85 -3.62
C GLU A 101 -2.58 3.40 -4.23
N LYS A 102 -2.03 4.47 -3.65
CA LYS A 102 -0.70 4.98 -4.03
C LYS A 102 0.42 4.08 -3.54
N GLU A 103 0.24 3.40 -2.42
CA GLU A 103 1.24 2.55 -1.78
C GLU A 103 1.00 1.05 -1.98
N PHE A 104 -0.23 0.66 -2.29
CA PHE A 104 -0.67 -0.72 -2.45
C PHE A 104 -1.55 -0.90 -3.69
N SER A 105 -1.46 -2.07 -4.32
CA SER A 105 -2.30 -2.51 -5.42
C SER A 105 -2.92 -3.85 -5.07
N ILE A 106 -4.19 -4.07 -5.36
CA ILE A 106 -4.82 -5.41 -5.27
C ILE A 106 -4.49 -6.24 -6.52
N THR A 107 -4.14 -5.57 -7.61
CA THR A 107 -3.77 -6.24 -8.87
C THR A 107 -2.30 -6.64 -8.82
N PRO A 108 -1.96 -7.90 -9.16
CA PRO A 108 -0.57 -8.31 -9.31
C PRO A 108 0.13 -7.45 -10.37
N PRO A 109 1.42 -7.15 -10.18
CA PRO A 109 2.15 -6.42 -11.19
C PRO A 109 2.31 -7.23 -12.46
N ASP A 110 2.39 -6.51 -13.58
CA ASP A 110 2.79 -7.09 -14.87
C ASP A 110 4.24 -7.61 -14.78
N PRO A 111 4.47 -8.93 -14.94
CA PRO A 111 5.81 -9.52 -14.82
C PRO A 111 6.85 -8.86 -15.72
N ALA A 112 6.46 -8.45 -16.93
CA ALA A 112 7.37 -7.79 -17.87
C ALA A 112 7.81 -6.42 -17.35
N LYS A 113 6.90 -5.68 -16.71
CA LYS A 113 7.23 -4.39 -16.08
C LYS A 113 8.09 -4.57 -14.84
N VAL A 114 7.86 -5.62 -14.04
CA VAL A 114 8.71 -5.94 -12.87
C VAL A 114 10.14 -6.21 -13.30
N GLU A 115 10.32 -7.03 -14.34
CA GLU A 115 11.65 -7.33 -14.88
C GLU A 115 12.33 -6.07 -15.43
N GLN A 116 11.60 -5.25 -16.20
CA GLN A 116 12.13 -3.99 -16.71
C GLN A 116 12.57 -3.04 -15.59
N ILE A 117 11.78 -2.91 -14.51
CA ILE A 117 12.14 -2.10 -13.34
C ILE A 117 13.40 -2.65 -12.65
N ALA A 118 13.53 -3.97 -12.54
CA ALA A 118 14.70 -4.60 -11.96
C ALA A 118 15.98 -4.30 -12.76
N GLN A 119 15.90 -4.45 -14.09
CA GLN A 119 16.99 -4.12 -15.01
C GLN A 119 17.39 -2.64 -14.93
N LEU A 120 16.39 -1.74 -14.92
CA LEU A 120 16.64 -0.30 -14.77
C LEU A 120 17.29 0.04 -13.42
N THR A 121 16.86 -0.61 -12.34
CA THR A 121 17.42 -0.41 -11.00
C THR A 121 18.89 -0.85 -10.96
N GLN A 122 19.20 -2.02 -11.53
CA GLN A 122 20.59 -2.47 -11.67
C GLN A 122 21.42 -1.46 -12.47
N ARG A 123 20.88 -1.00 -13.60
CA ARG A 123 21.58 -0.03 -14.46
C ARG A 123 21.84 1.30 -13.76
N ILE A 124 20.90 1.77 -12.93
CA ILE A 124 21.09 2.97 -12.11
C ILE A 124 22.25 2.76 -11.12
N GLY A 125 22.32 1.60 -10.47
CA GLY A 125 23.44 1.26 -9.57
C GLY A 125 24.80 1.29 -10.29
N GLU A 126 24.89 0.63 -11.45
CA GLU A 126 26.11 0.64 -12.28
C GLU A 126 26.54 2.06 -12.67
N LEU A 127 25.60 2.91 -13.08
CA LEU A 127 25.87 4.29 -13.45
C LEU A 127 26.32 5.15 -12.25
N GLN A 128 25.78 4.89 -11.06
CA GLN A 128 26.21 5.56 -9.84
C GLN A 128 27.64 5.18 -9.46
N ASP A 129 28.00 3.90 -9.60
CA ASP A 129 29.37 3.41 -9.35
C ASP A 129 30.36 3.99 -10.37
N GLN A 130 29.99 4.01 -11.66
CA GLN A 130 30.80 4.66 -12.71
C GLN A 130 31.00 6.15 -12.44
N ARG A 131 29.94 6.87 -12.08
CA ARG A 131 30.04 8.29 -11.71
C ARG A 131 31.00 8.49 -10.55
N ARG A 132 30.91 7.65 -9.52
CA ARG A 132 31.78 7.73 -8.34
C ARG A 132 33.25 7.48 -8.69
N ALA A 133 33.52 6.54 -9.59
CA ALA A 133 34.87 6.27 -10.08
C ALA A 133 35.46 7.47 -10.83
N ILE A 134 34.69 8.06 -11.76
CA ILE A 134 35.12 9.26 -12.51
C ILE A 134 35.37 10.44 -11.57
N GLU A 135 34.49 10.67 -10.59
CA GLU A 135 34.69 11.72 -9.58
C GLU A 135 35.96 11.49 -8.75
N GLY A 136 36.31 10.23 -8.45
CA GLY A 136 37.58 9.87 -7.82
C GLY A 136 38.79 10.22 -8.69
N GLU A 137 38.79 9.78 -9.95
CA GLU A 137 39.88 10.06 -10.90
C GLU A 137 40.09 11.56 -11.13
N LEU A 138 39.01 12.33 -11.23
CA LEU A 138 39.08 13.79 -11.38
C LEU A 138 39.71 14.47 -10.16
N ASN A 139 39.37 14.02 -8.96
CA ASN A 139 39.95 14.54 -7.72
C ASN A 139 41.45 14.23 -7.63
N ASP A 140 41.84 13.01 -7.98
CA ASP A 140 43.25 12.60 -7.98
C ASP A 140 44.08 13.38 -9.02
N ALA A 141 43.55 13.53 -10.24
CA ALA A 141 44.17 14.31 -11.30
C ALA A 141 44.32 15.79 -10.90
N GLY A 142 43.28 16.39 -10.31
CA GLY A 142 43.34 17.76 -9.78
C GLY A 142 44.38 17.93 -8.67
N GLY A 143 44.49 16.95 -7.77
CA GLY A 143 45.51 16.91 -6.73
C GLY A 143 46.93 16.84 -7.28
N GLN A 144 47.15 16.02 -8.32
CA GLN A 144 48.45 15.92 -8.98
C GLN A 144 48.82 17.22 -9.70
N TRP A 145 47.87 17.79 -10.44
CA TRP A 145 48.08 19.06 -11.14
C TRP A 145 48.46 20.20 -10.18
N ALA A 146 47.81 20.26 -9.01
CA ALA A 146 48.13 21.24 -7.97
C ALA A 146 49.52 21.04 -7.35
N LYS A 147 50.01 19.79 -7.23
CA LYS A 147 51.38 19.49 -6.76
C LYS A 147 52.41 19.92 -7.80
N ASP A 148 52.19 19.56 -9.06
CA ASP A 148 53.10 19.89 -10.16
C ASP A 148 53.23 21.40 -10.36
N ALA A 149 52.12 22.14 -10.26
CA ALA A 149 52.10 23.60 -10.34
C ALA A 149 52.92 24.26 -9.21
N ARG A 150 52.81 23.75 -7.97
CA ARG A 150 53.62 24.25 -6.83
C ARG A 150 55.11 23.95 -7.02
N GLY A 151 55.46 22.76 -7.51
CA GLY A 151 56.84 22.39 -7.81
C GLY A 151 57.48 23.36 -8.81
N LYS A 152 56.81 23.60 -9.94
CA LYS A 152 57.30 24.55 -10.96
C LYS A 152 57.43 25.99 -10.44
N TYR A 153 56.49 26.44 -9.60
CA TYR A 153 56.56 27.77 -9.00
C TYR A 153 57.75 27.91 -8.03
N ALA A 154 58.03 26.89 -7.23
CA ALA A 154 59.18 26.87 -6.33
C ALA A 154 60.53 26.89 -7.07
N GLU A 155 60.63 26.21 -8.22
CA GLU A 155 61.81 26.27 -9.09
C GLU A 155 62.04 27.65 -9.72
N LEU A 156 60.97 28.40 -9.99
CA LEU A 156 61.05 29.74 -10.58
C LEU A 156 61.47 30.81 -9.56
N ILE A 157 61.12 30.66 -8.28
CA ILE A 157 61.49 31.62 -7.23
C ILE A 157 62.92 31.43 -6.72
N ASN A 158 63.47 30.22 -6.80
CA ASN A 158 64.80 29.89 -6.31
C ASN A 158 65.93 30.09 -7.36
N LYS A 159 65.65 30.79 -8.46
CA LYS A 159 66.61 31.23 -9.48
C LYS A 159 66.79 32.73 -9.43
#